data_AF-A0A9E2ABD2-F1
#
_entry.id   AF-A0A9E2ABD2-F1
#
_cell.length_a   1.000
_cell.length_b   1.000
_cell.length_c   1.000
_cell.angle_alpha   90.00
_cell.angle_beta   90.00
_cell.angle_gamma   90.00
#
_symmetry.space_group_name_H-M   'P 1'
#
loop_
_entity.id
_entity.type
_entity.pdbx_description
1 polymer ?
#
loop_
_entity_poly.entity_id
_entity_poly.type
_entity_poly.pdbx_seq_one_letter_code
_entity_poly.pdbx_strand_id
1 'polypeptide(L)'
;MMKVKSMIAKAAVAVTALLLFGTAMAQAEGVSWQDLSEGQREILSQLEGSWDSLPAERQQRLSKGAERWAGMSREERRGARDRFRAWRELPAERRELVRERAQIFRSLTPEEQDRIRKNYRNYRDMNRDRRQQLRERYRRMTPEQRQHLRDRLSKRPRPRSRD
;
A
#
# COMPACT_ATOMS: atom_id res chain seq x y z
N MET A 1 29.68 -29.44 68.08
CA MET A 1 30.21 -30.66 67.41
C MET A 1 29.06 -31.30 66.64
N MET A 2 29.12 -31.82 65.42
CA MET A 2 30.20 -32.41 64.62
C MET A 2 29.84 -32.26 63.12
N LYS A 3 30.84 -32.36 62.25
CA LYS A 3 30.83 -32.02 60.81
C LYS A 3 30.89 -33.31 59.94
N VAL A 4 30.30 -33.25 58.72
CA VAL A 4 30.63 -34.01 57.48
C VAL A 4 29.94 -35.40 57.32
N LYS A 5 29.21 -35.71 56.24
CA LYS A 5 29.75 -36.07 54.90
C LYS A 5 28.82 -35.80 53.71
N SER A 6 29.44 -35.22 52.69
CA SER A 6 29.01 -35.05 51.30
C SER A 6 28.74 -36.40 50.60
N MET A 7 27.72 -36.46 49.75
CA MET A 7 27.71 -37.37 48.59
C MET A 7 27.34 -36.60 47.32
N ILE A 8 28.21 -36.77 46.32
CA ILE A 8 28.24 -36.13 45.01
C ILE A 8 27.35 -36.91 44.03
N ALA A 9 26.66 -36.13 43.18
CA ALA A 9 26.19 -36.41 41.82
C ALA A 9 25.24 -37.59 41.52
N LYS A 10 24.04 -37.22 41.05
CA LYS A 10 23.51 -37.76 39.80
C LYS A 10 23.20 -36.59 38.86
N ALA A 11 23.94 -36.55 37.76
CA ALA A 11 23.71 -35.63 36.66
C ALA A 11 22.37 -35.93 35.99
N ALA A 12 21.54 -34.90 35.83
CA ALA A 12 20.56 -34.81 34.78
C ALA A 12 20.67 -33.40 34.18
N VAL A 13 21.73 -33.21 33.39
CA VAL A 13 21.78 -32.12 32.41
C VAL A 13 20.82 -32.53 31.29
N ALA A 14 19.58 -32.05 31.37
CA ALA A 14 18.65 -32.03 30.27
C ALA A 14 18.23 -30.58 30.06
N VAL A 15 19.03 -29.91 29.23
CA VAL A 15 18.70 -28.79 28.34
C VAL A 15 17.26 -28.29 28.49
N THR A 16 17.09 -27.16 29.18
CA THR A 16 16.03 -26.20 28.85
C THR A 16 16.55 -24.77 28.95
N ALA A 17 17.75 -24.58 28.38
CA ALA A 17 18.16 -23.30 27.85
C ALA A 17 17.43 -23.06 26.52
N LEU A 18 16.11 -22.80 26.53
CA LEU A 18 15.41 -22.34 25.32
C LEU A 18 14.00 -21.81 25.60
N LEU A 19 13.88 -20.75 26.41
CA LEU A 19 12.82 -19.75 26.19
C LEU A 19 13.42 -18.34 26.39
N LEU A 20 14.55 -18.10 25.71
CA LEU A 20 14.82 -16.81 25.10
C LEU A 20 13.79 -16.58 23.98
N PHE A 21 12.51 -16.49 24.31
CA PHE A 21 11.49 -15.93 23.44
C PHE A 21 11.40 -14.41 23.69
N GLY A 22 12.57 -13.77 23.73
CA GLY A 22 12.67 -12.35 23.46
C GLY A 22 12.45 -12.22 21.97
N THR A 23 11.21 -11.92 21.59
CA THR A 23 10.80 -11.53 20.23
C THR A 23 11.94 -10.80 19.52
N ALA A 24 12.57 -11.48 18.56
CA ALA A 24 13.23 -10.79 17.47
C ALA A 24 12.12 -10.03 16.75
N MET A 25 11.82 -8.84 17.24
CA MET A 25 11.21 -7.82 16.41
C MET A 25 12.21 -7.68 15.28
N ALA A 26 11.89 -8.26 14.13
CA ALA A 26 12.52 -7.92 12.88
C ALA A 26 12.37 -6.40 12.78
N GLN A 27 13.37 -5.66 13.24
CA GLN A 27 13.48 -4.25 12.93
C GLN A 27 13.53 -4.28 11.41
N ALA A 28 12.46 -3.80 10.77
CA ALA A 28 12.46 -3.66 9.33
C ALA A 28 13.70 -2.81 9.02
N GLU A 29 14.74 -3.44 8.48
CA GLU A 29 15.96 -2.72 8.17
C GLU A 29 15.59 -1.60 7.20
N GLY A 30 15.97 -0.40 7.59
CA GLY A 30 15.75 0.80 6.80
C GLY A 30 16.47 0.71 5.46
N VAL A 31 16.15 1.62 4.53
CA VAL A 31 16.95 1.75 3.31
C VAL A 31 18.12 2.64 3.65
N SER A 32 19.35 2.13 3.56
CA SER A 32 20.54 2.96 3.77
C SER A 32 20.62 4.08 2.73
N TRP A 33 21.07 5.26 3.14
CA TRP A 33 21.32 6.38 2.21
C TRP A 33 22.32 6.00 1.12
N GLN A 34 23.31 5.16 1.44
CA GLN A 34 24.33 4.75 0.47
C GLN A 34 23.80 3.79 -0.60
N ASP A 35 22.74 3.04 -0.28
CA ASP A 35 22.09 2.08 -1.19
C ASP A 35 21.15 2.77 -2.20
N LEU A 36 20.84 4.05 -2.00
CA LEU A 36 20.06 4.83 -2.94
C LEU A 36 20.86 5.06 -4.23
N SER A 37 20.22 4.84 -5.37
CA SER A 37 20.76 5.23 -6.68
C SER A 37 21.03 6.74 -6.74
N GLU A 38 21.90 7.17 -7.66
CA GLU A 38 22.21 8.58 -7.87
C GLU A 38 20.96 9.43 -8.11
N GLY A 39 20.04 8.97 -8.98
CA GLY A 39 18.79 9.65 -9.22
C GLY A 39 17.89 9.74 -7.97
N GLN A 40 17.89 8.72 -7.11
CA GLN A 40 17.17 8.79 -5.83
C GLN A 40 17.80 9.81 -4.87
N ARG A 41 19.13 9.82 -4.76
CA ARG A 41 19.87 10.77 -3.91
C ARG A 41 19.68 12.22 -4.37
N GLU A 42 19.70 12.48 -5.68
CA GLU A 42 19.42 13.82 -6.21
C GLU A 42 18.04 14.33 -5.76
N ILE A 43 17.01 13.48 -5.93
CA ILE A 43 15.63 13.80 -5.57
C ILE A 43 15.46 13.98 -4.05
N LEU A 44 16.16 13.16 -3.25
CA LEU A 44 16.02 13.13 -1.80
C LEU A 44 17.09 13.96 -1.07
N SER A 45 17.94 14.69 -1.78
CA SER A 45 19.11 15.42 -1.25
C SER A 45 18.80 16.28 -0.02
N GLN A 46 17.64 16.94 0.00
CA GLN A 46 17.21 17.75 1.15
C GLN A 46 17.02 16.96 2.44
N LEU A 47 16.88 15.64 2.35
CA LEU A 47 16.66 14.74 3.48
C LEU A 47 17.94 14.03 3.93
N GLU A 48 19.05 14.14 3.20
CA GLU A 48 20.31 13.42 3.44
C GLU A 48 20.74 13.47 4.92
N GLY A 49 20.91 14.68 5.47
CA GLY A 49 21.37 14.87 6.86
C GLY A 49 20.39 14.39 7.93
N SER A 50 19.14 14.07 7.56
CA SER A 50 18.11 13.56 8.48
C SER A 50 17.69 12.13 8.16
N TRP A 51 18.24 11.50 7.12
CA TRP A 51 17.71 10.28 6.53
C TRP A 51 17.68 9.12 7.52
N ASP A 52 18.77 8.93 8.26
CA ASP A 52 18.93 7.85 9.23
C ASP A 52 18.01 8.01 10.46
N SER A 53 17.48 9.21 10.68
CA SER A 53 16.49 9.48 11.74
C SER A 53 15.05 9.15 11.32
N LEU A 54 14.81 8.93 10.03
CA LEU A 54 13.48 8.60 9.53
C LEU A 54 13.11 7.16 9.88
N PRO A 55 11.84 6.88 10.25
CA PRO A 55 11.38 5.50 10.43
C PRO A 55 11.63 4.68 9.15
N ALA A 56 12.00 3.41 9.30
CA ALA A 56 12.31 2.51 8.18
C ALA A 56 11.21 2.47 7.10
N GLU A 57 9.94 2.41 7.51
CA GLU A 57 8.82 2.44 6.55
C GLU A 57 8.77 3.76 5.76
N ARG A 58 9.13 4.88 6.39
CA ARG A 58 9.21 6.19 5.72
C ARG A 58 10.37 6.23 4.72
N GLN A 59 11.53 5.70 5.09
CA GLN A 59 12.68 5.57 4.19
C GLN A 59 12.31 4.73 2.95
N GLN A 60 11.70 3.55 3.15
CA GLN A 60 11.25 2.69 2.05
C GLN A 60 10.24 3.39 1.13
N ARG A 61 9.27 4.12 1.69
CA ARG A 61 8.27 4.85 0.90
C ARG A 61 8.88 6.00 0.10
N LEU A 62 9.82 6.73 0.68
CA LEU A 62 10.54 7.81 0.01
C LEU A 62 11.45 7.27 -1.09
N SER A 63 12.21 6.21 -0.80
CA SER A 63 13.06 5.51 -1.77
C SER A 63 12.28 5.03 -3.00
N LYS A 64 11.17 4.29 -2.81
CA LYS A 64 10.27 3.87 -3.90
C LYS A 64 9.60 5.04 -4.62
N GLY A 65 9.36 6.15 -3.92
CA GLY A 65 8.83 7.38 -4.50
C GLY A 65 9.83 8.03 -5.46
N ALA A 66 11.07 8.18 -4.99
CA ALA A 66 12.18 8.76 -5.74
C ALA A 66 12.58 7.90 -6.94
N GLU A 67 12.62 6.57 -6.79
CA GLU A 67 12.86 5.64 -7.89
C GLU A 67 11.87 5.84 -9.04
N ARG A 68 10.57 5.84 -8.73
CA ARG A 68 9.52 6.10 -9.73
C ARG A 68 9.64 7.47 -10.36
N TRP A 69 10.02 8.49 -9.60
CA TRP A 69 10.17 9.84 -10.12
C TRP A 69 11.39 9.99 -11.03
N ALA A 70 12.51 9.35 -10.67
CA ALA A 70 13.72 9.30 -11.48
C ALA A 70 13.42 8.68 -12.85
N GLY A 71 12.64 7.60 -12.89
CA GLY A 71 12.23 6.93 -14.13
C GLY A 71 11.16 7.64 -14.98
N MET A 72 10.56 8.75 -14.51
CA MET A 72 9.55 9.48 -15.28
C MET A 72 10.15 10.43 -16.31
N SER A 73 9.52 10.51 -17.49
CA SER A 73 9.79 11.55 -18.50
C SER A 73 9.40 12.95 -18.00
N ARG A 74 9.81 14.00 -18.74
CA ARG A 74 9.44 15.38 -18.39
C ARG A 74 7.93 15.61 -18.38
N GLU A 75 7.24 15.02 -19.35
CA GLU A 75 5.79 15.10 -19.53
C GLU A 75 5.08 14.35 -18.40
N GLU A 76 5.58 13.17 -18.02
CA GLU A 76 5.05 12.39 -16.89
C GLU A 76 5.24 13.12 -15.57
N ARG A 77 6.43 13.70 -15.34
CA ARG A 77 6.72 14.54 -14.16
C ARG A 77 5.79 15.76 -14.13
N ARG A 78 5.53 16.42 -15.26
CA ARG A 78 4.56 17.52 -15.35
C ARG A 78 3.17 17.05 -14.93
N GLY A 79 2.68 15.96 -15.51
CA GLY A 79 1.39 15.40 -15.15
C GLY A 79 1.30 14.97 -13.68
N ALA A 80 2.39 14.45 -13.10
CA ALA A 80 2.45 14.10 -11.69
C ALA A 80 2.36 15.35 -10.79
N ARG A 81 3.07 16.44 -11.13
CA ARG A 81 2.96 17.73 -10.42
C ARG A 81 1.55 18.30 -10.49
N ASP A 82 0.92 18.25 -11.65
CA ASP A 82 -0.44 18.76 -11.84
C ASP A 82 -1.46 17.98 -10.98
N ARG A 83 -1.37 16.65 -10.99
CA ARG A 83 -2.20 15.79 -10.12
C ARG A 83 -1.94 16.06 -8.64
N PHE A 84 -0.70 16.25 -8.24
CA PHE A 84 -0.35 16.55 -6.85
C PHE A 84 -0.85 17.94 -6.41
N ARG A 85 -0.80 18.93 -7.29
CA ARG A 85 -1.38 20.26 -7.04
C ARG A 85 -2.89 20.15 -6.83
N ALA A 86 -3.60 19.53 -7.77
CA ALA A 86 -5.04 19.32 -7.65
C ALA A 86 -5.42 18.54 -6.38
N TRP A 87 -4.60 17.56 -5.99
CA TRP A 87 -4.76 16.83 -4.73
C TRP A 87 -4.63 17.73 -3.49
N ARG A 88 -3.63 18.62 -3.46
CA ARG A 88 -3.42 19.54 -2.33
C ARG A 88 -4.53 20.57 -2.18
N GLU A 89 -5.14 20.97 -3.29
CA GLU A 89 -6.26 21.92 -3.34
C GLU A 89 -7.60 21.30 -2.92
N LEU A 90 -7.69 19.96 -2.80
CA LEU A 90 -8.89 19.32 -2.29
C LEU A 90 -9.16 19.69 -0.82
N PRO A 91 -10.43 19.91 -0.44
CA PRO A 91 -10.85 20.03 0.95
C PRO A 91 -10.36 18.84 1.80
N ALA A 92 -10.13 19.06 3.10
CA ALA A 92 -9.60 18.04 4.00
C ALA A 92 -10.45 16.75 3.98
N GLU A 93 -11.77 16.90 4.04
CA GLU A 93 -12.75 15.80 4.04
C GLU A 93 -12.68 15.00 2.73
N ARG A 94 -12.46 15.70 1.60
CA ARG A 94 -12.28 15.06 0.29
C ARG A 94 -10.95 14.30 0.21
N ARG A 95 -9.89 14.83 0.79
CA ARG A 95 -8.59 14.14 0.87
C ARG A 95 -8.69 12.89 1.74
N GLU A 96 -9.35 12.95 2.90
CA GLU A 96 -9.56 11.76 3.73
C GLU A 96 -10.35 10.69 3.00
N LEU A 97 -11.47 11.05 2.35
CA LEU A 97 -12.27 10.11 1.58
C LEU A 97 -11.46 9.40 0.47
N VAL A 98 -10.55 10.10 -0.20
CA VAL A 98 -9.71 9.48 -1.22
C VAL A 98 -8.63 8.61 -0.58
N ARG A 99 -8.05 8.98 0.57
CA ARG A 99 -7.10 8.14 1.30
C ARG A 99 -7.75 6.82 1.73
N GLU A 100 -8.95 6.87 2.30
CA GLU A 100 -9.75 5.72 2.69
C GLU A 100 -10.01 4.81 1.47
N ARG A 101 -10.53 5.37 0.38
CA ARG A 101 -10.78 4.60 -0.86
C ARG A 101 -9.50 4.01 -1.45
N ALA A 102 -8.37 4.70 -1.35
CA ALA A 102 -7.08 4.19 -1.80
C ALA A 102 -6.57 3.04 -0.92
N GLN A 103 -6.82 3.08 0.40
CA GLN A 103 -6.52 1.96 1.30
C GLN A 103 -7.38 0.74 0.95
N ILE A 104 -8.70 0.92 0.82
CA ILE A 104 -9.62 -0.15 0.39
C ILE A 104 -9.17 -0.73 -0.95
N PHE A 105 -8.83 0.11 -1.92
CA PHE A 105 -8.38 -0.37 -3.23
C PHE A 105 -7.08 -1.20 -3.14
N ARG A 106 -6.13 -0.81 -2.28
CA ARG A 106 -4.87 -1.54 -2.08
C ARG A 106 -5.07 -2.88 -1.37
N SER A 107 -6.12 -3.02 -0.56
CA SER A 107 -6.46 -4.29 0.08
C SER A 107 -7.20 -5.26 -0.83
N LEU A 108 -7.62 -4.84 -2.03
CA LEU A 108 -8.23 -5.72 -3.03
C LEU A 108 -7.20 -6.62 -3.69
N THR A 109 -7.63 -7.79 -4.17
CA THR A 109 -6.76 -8.69 -4.93
C THR A 109 -6.31 -8.03 -6.25
N PRO A 110 -5.17 -8.45 -6.84
CA PRO A 110 -4.70 -7.90 -8.12
C PRO A 110 -5.76 -7.92 -9.22
N GLU A 111 -6.57 -8.98 -9.30
CA GLU A 111 -7.63 -9.16 -10.29
C GLU A 111 -8.75 -8.15 -10.07
N GLU A 112 -9.13 -7.91 -8.81
CA GLU A 112 -10.14 -6.92 -8.47
C GLU A 112 -9.67 -5.50 -8.78
N GLN A 113 -8.41 -5.20 -8.48
CA GLN A 113 -7.80 -3.92 -8.83
C GLN A 113 -7.77 -3.71 -10.35
N ASP A 114 -7.33 -4.71 -11.13
CA ASP A 114 -7.29 -4.62 -12.59
C ASP A 114 -8.69 -4.46 -13.18
N ARG A 115 -9.69 -5.18 -12.68
CA ARG A 115 -11.09 -5.02 -13.09
C ARG A 115 -11.58 -3.59 -12.87
N ILE A 116 -11.30 -2.99 -11.71
CA ILE A 116 -11.67 -1.60 -11.43
C ILE A 116 -10.97 -0.64 -12.41
N ARG A 117 -9.66 -0.84 -12.65
CA ARG A 117 -8.90 -0.03 -13.62
C ARG A 117 -9.47 -0.16 -15.03
N LYS A 118 -9.80 -1.37 -15.48
CA LYS A 118 -10.43 -1.65 -16.79
C LYS A 118 -11.77 -0.96 -16.91
N ASN A 119 -12.65 -1.10 -15.91
CA ASN A 119 -13.96 -0.45 -15.90
C ASN A 119 -13.83 1.08 -15.97
N TYR A 120 -12.87 1.66 -15.25
CA TYR A 120 -12.59 3.09 -15.29
C TYR A 120 -12.08 3.55 -16.67
N ARG A 121 -11.12 2.82 -17.28
CA ARG A 121 -10.64 3.11 -18.65
C ARG A 121 -11.80 3.09 -19.65
N ASN A 122 -12.57 2.00 -19.65
CA ASN A 122 -13.74 1.85 -20.52
C ASN A 122 -14.72 3.02 -20.34
N TYR A 123 -15.01 3.42 -19.10
CA TYR A 123 -15.89 4.56 -18.84
C TYR A 123 -15.30 5.89 -19.34
N ARG A 124 -13.99 6.11 -19.15
CA ARG A 124 -13.32 7.34 -19.59
C ARG A 124 -13.33 7.47 -21.12
N ASP A 125 -13.17 6.35 -21.81
CA ASP A 125 -13.06 6.28 -23.26
C ASP A 125 -14.44 6.26 -23.96
N MET A 126 -15.54 6.08 -23.22
CA MET A 126 -16.90 6.28 -23.74
C MET A 126 -17.13 7.72 -24.20
N ASN A 127 -17.83 7.86 -25.35
CA ASN A 127 -18.28 9.17 -25.83
C ASN A 127 -19.27 9.84 -24.84
N ARG A 128 -19.47 11.16 -25.00
CA ARG A 128 -20.27 11.96 -24.06
C ARG A 128 -21.71 11.45 -23.95
N ASP A 129 -22.33 11.14 -25.08
CA ASP A 129 -23.73 10.70 -25.16
C ASP A 129 -23.94 9.37 -24.43
N ARG A 130 -23.04 8.40 -24.63
CA ARG A 130 -23.10 7.11 -23.95
C ARG A 130 -22.95 7.27 -22.45
N ARG A 131 -22.06 8.16 -21.99
CA ARG A 131 -21.93 8.47 -20.56
C ARG A 131 -23.17 9.15 -20.00
N GLN A 132 -23.80 10.04 -20.75
CA GLN A 132 -25.04 10.71 -20.35
C GLN A 132 -26.18 9.70 -20.23
N GLN A 133 -26.38 8.84 -21.22
CA GLN A 133 -27.38 7.77 -21.18
C GLN A 133 -27.21 6.86 -19.95
N LEU A 134 -25.98 6.48 -19.62
CA LEU A 134 -25.70 5.68 -18.41
C LEU A 134 -26.08 6.42 -17.12
N ARG A 135 -25.76 7.72 -17.03
CA ARG A 135 -26.11 8.55 -15.87
C ARG A 135 -27.62 8.73 -15.74
N GLU A 136 -28.31 9.01 -16.84
CA GLU A 136 -29.77 9.19 -16.86
C GLU A 136 -30.48 7.89 -16.51
N ARG A 137 -30.06 6.76 -17.08
CA ARG A 137 -30.58 5.45 -16.73
C ARG A 137 -30.43 5.17 -15.24
N TYR A 138 -29.27 5.46 -14.64
CA TYR A 138 -29.06 5.27 -13.21
C TYR A 138 -29.92 6.22 -12.34
N ARG A 139 -30.08 7.48 -12.77
CA ARG A 139 -30.93 8.47 -12.08
C ARG A 139 -32.40 8.05 -12.07
N ARG A 140 -32.91 7.48 -13.16
CA ARG A 140 -34.28 6.98 -13.29
C ARG A 140 -34.55 5.67 -12.53
N MET A 141 -33.51 4.97 -12.07
CA MET A 141 -33.70 3.74 -11.28
C MET A 141 -34.20 4.04 -9.87
N THR A 142 -35.16 3.25 -9.39
CA THR A 142 -35.59 3.24 -7.97
C THR A 142 -34.48 2.68 -7.06
N PRO A 143 -34.53 2.91 -5.74
CA PRO A 143 -33.58 2.31 -4.80
C PRO A 143 -33.47 0.79 -4.94
N GLU A 144 -34.59 0.09 -5.13
CA GLU A 144 -34.68 -1.36 -5.28
C GLU A 144 -34.03 -1.83 -6.59
N GLN A 145 -34.25 -1.09 -7.68
CA GLN A 145 -33.60 -1.37 -8.97
C GLN A 145 -32.07 -1.18 -8.89
N ARG A 146 -31.60 -0.19 -8.13
CA ARG A 146 -30.17 0.02 -7.88
C ARG A 146 -29.58 -1.09 -7.00
N GLN A 147 -30.32 -1.53 -5.98
CA GLN A 147 -29.96 -2.66 -5.13
C GLN A 147 -29.81 -3.92 -5.99
N HIS A 148 -30.82 -4.26 -6.79
CA HIS A 148 -30.78 -5.41 -7.69
C HIS A 148 -29.61 -5.30 -8.68
N LEU A 149 -29.34 -4.12 -9.23
CA LEU A 149 -28.20 -3.92 -10.11
C LEU A 149 -26.88 -4.22 -9.39
N ARG A 150 -26.71 -3.72 -8.16
CA ARG A 150 -25.53 -3.99 -7.32
C ARG A 150 -25.38 -5.49 -7.04
N ASP A 151 -26.46 -6.15 -6.66
CA ASP A 151 -26.47 -7.59 -6.35
C ASP A 151 -26.18 -8.44 -7.58
N ARG A 152 -26.70 -8.05 -8.74
CA ARG A 152 -26.38 -8.71 -10.01
C ARG A 152 -24.90 -8.56 -10.36
N LEU A 153 -24.34 -7.37 -10.13
CA LEU A 153 -22.93 -7.11 -10.40
C LEU A 153 -22.00 -7.80 -9.40
N SER A 154 -22.43 -7.99 -8.14
CA SER A 154 -21.67 -8.74 -7.14
C SER A 154 -21.73 -10.25 -7.37
N LYS A 155 -22.89 -10.77 -7.82
CA LYS A 155 -23.11 -12.20 -8.13
C LYS A 155 -22.57 -12.64 -9.49
N ARG A 156 -22.29 -11.72 -10.42
CA ARG A 156 -21.73 -12.06 -11.73
C ARG A 156 -20.40 -12.80 -11.51
N PRO A 157 -20.22 -14.02 -12.05
CA PRO A 157 -19.00 -14.79 -11.88
C PRO A 157 -17.81 -13.89 -12.19
N ARG A 158 -16.91 -13.75 -11.21
CA ARG A 158 -15.65 -13.04 -11.41
C ARG A 158 -14.96 -13.78 -12.56
N PRO A 159 -14.68 -13.13 -13.71
CA PRO A 159 -13.99 -13.82 -14.79
C PRO A 159 -12.69 -14.37 -14.19
N ARG A 160 -12.55 -15.70 -14.20
CA ARG A 160 -11.31 -16.35 -13.77
C ARG A 160 -10.21 -15.76 -14.64
N SER A 161 -9.14 -15.29 -14.01
CA SER A 161 -7.88 -15.04 -14.69
C SER A 161 -7.60 -16.25 -15.57
N ARG A 162 -7.50 -16.03 -16.88
CA ARG A 162 -6.87 -17.03 -17.74
C ARG A 162 -5.40 -16.91 -17.43
N ASP A 163 -4.86 -17.93 -16.78
CA ASP A 163 -3.43 -18.14 -16.59
C ASP A 163 -2.71 -18.13 -17.95
#